data_AF-A0A2V5PWP4-F1
#
_entry.id   AF-A0A2V5PWP4-F1
#
_cell.length_a   1.000
_cell.length_b   1.000
_cell.length_c   1.000
_cell.angle_alpha   90.00
_cell.angle_beta   90.00
_cell.angle_gamma   90.00
#
_symmetry.space_group_name_H-M   'P 1'
#
loop_
_entity.id
_entity.type
_entity.pdbx_description
1 polymer ?
#
loop_
_entity_poly.entity_id
_entity_poly.type
_entity_poly.pdbx_seq_one_letter_code
_entity_poly.pdbx_strand_id
1 'polypeptide(L)' 'MHLTWTGASFRVKIFRNGVLLAKVQNTSSYTDVLTVHGLYTYQVCDAGTMNCSNEVTVRFDGGP' A
#
# COMPACT_ATOMS: atom_id res chain seq x y z
N MET A 1 6.96 -7.76 2.02
CA MET A 1 6.76 -6.64 2.97
C MET A 1 5.28 -6.63 3.36
N HIS A 2 4.97 -6.56 4.66
CA HIS A 2 3.58 -6.64 5.14
C HIS A 2 3.07 -5.23 5.46
N LEU A 3 2.07 -4.75 4.71
CA LEU A 3 1.34 -3.52 5.04
C LEU A 3 0.05 -3.88 5.78
N THR A 4 -0.18 -3.21 6.91
CA THR A 4 -1.43 -3.27 7.68
C THR A 4 -1.99 -1.86 7.81
N TRP A 5 -3.28 -1.67 7.52
CA TRP A 5 -3.98 -0.39 7.69
C TRP A 5 -5.30 -0.60 8.42
N THR A 6 -5.74 0.40 9.18
CA THR A 6 -7.01 0.40 9.93
C THR A 6 -7.94 1.49 9.39
N GLY A 7 -9.25 1.21 9.30
CA GLY A 7 -10.27 2.22 9.01
C GLY A 7 -10.75 2.39 7.56
N ALA A 8 -10.51 1.43 6.65
CA ALA A 8 -11.07 1.51 5.30
C ALA A 8 -12.52 1.00 5.25
N SER A 9 -13.39 1.59 4.42
CA SER A 9 -14.82 1.25 4.44
C SER A 9 -15.17 -0.03 3.68
N PHE A 10 -14.60 -0.27 2.50
CA PHE A 10 -14.95 -1.45 1.67
C PHE A 10 -13.86 -1.93 0.72
N ARG A 11 -13.22 -1.01 0.00
CA ARG A 11 -12.17 -1.29 -0.98
C ARG A 11 -11.12 -0.20 -0.86
N VAL A 12 -9.86 -0.57 -0.96
CA VAL A 12 -8.74 0.38 -0.96
C VAL A 12 -7.94 0.26 -2.24
N LYS A 13 -7.39 1.38 -2.67
CA LYS A 13 -6.42 1.50 -3.74
C LYS A 13 -5.08 1.71 -3.08
N ILE A 14 -4.17 0.76 -3.26
CA ILE A 14 -2.79 0.88 -2.81
C ILE A 14 -2.01 1.47 -3.98
N PHE A 15 -1.39 2.61 -3.75
CA PHE A 15 -0.46 3.25 -4.66
C PHE A 15 0.96 2.99 -4.17
N ARG A 16 1.88 2.78 -5.12
CA ARG A 16 3.32 2.66 -4.88
C ARG A 16 4.04 3.64 -5.80
N ASN A 17 4.78 4.57 -5.22
CA ASN A 17 5.47 5.66 -5.93
C ASN A 17 4.49 6.45 -6.83
N GLY A 18 3.26 6.70 -6.34
CA GLY A 18 2.20 7.38 -7.08
C GLY A 18 1.49 6.55 -8.16
N VAL A 19 1.95 5.32 -8.44
CA VAL A 19 1.32 4.40 -9.41
C VAL A 19 0.35 3.47 -8.68
N LEU A 20 -0.84 3.25 -9.24
CA LEU A 20 -1.79 2.29 -8.67
C LEU A 20 -1.17 0.88 -8.72
N LEU A 21 -0.83 0.34 -7.56
CA LEU A 21 -0.26 -1.00 -7.43
C LEU A 21 -1.37 -2.05 -7.45
N ALA A 22 -2.37 -1.89 -6.57
CA ALA A 22 -3.43 -2.87 -6.42
C ALA A 22 -4.72 -2.22 -5.91
N LYS A 23 -5.85 -2.80 -6.29
CA LYS A 23 -7.14 -2.55 -5.64
C LYS A 23 -7.48 -3.76 -4.80
N VAL A 24 -7.43 -3.61 -3.49
CA VAL A 24 -7.69 -4.69 -2.54
C VAL A 24 -9.06 -4.43 -1.91
N GLN A 25 -9.86 -5.47 -1.73
CA GLN A 25 -10.97 -5.38 -0.76
C GLN A 25 -10.36 -5.17 0.62
N ASN A 26 -11.10 -4.53 1.53
CA ASN A 26 -10.59 -4.22 2.87
C ASN A 26 -10.36 -5.51 3.70
N THR A 27 -9.28 -6.22 3.40
CA THR A 27 -8.81 -7.40 4.12
C THR A 27 -7.88 -7.02 5.28
N SER A 28 -7.72 -5.72 5.57
CA SER A 28 -6.87 -5.16 6.63
C SER A 28 -5.37 -5.46 6.52
N SER A 29 -4.97 -6.21 5.49
CA SER A 29 -3.59 -6.58 5.20
C SER A 29 -3.35 -6.74 3.71
N TYR A 30 -2.16 -6.31 3.26
CA TYR A 30 -1.62 -6.56 1.93
C TYR A 30 -0.16 -6.96 2.07
N THR A 31 0.19 -8.09 1.46
CA THR A 31 1.58 -8.52 1.37
C THR A 31 2.09 -8.12 -0.01
N ASP A 32 2.95 -7.10 -0.06
CA ASP A 32 3.66 -6.78 -1.30
C ASP A 32 4.91 -7.67 -1.39
N VAL A 33 5.04 -8.39 -2.51
CA VAL A 33 6.22 -9.19 -2.82
C VAL A 33 7.20 -8.28 -3.53
N LEU A 34 8.13 -7.73 -2.76
CA LEU A 34 9.21 -6.91 -3.28
C LEU A 34 10.36 -7.80 -3.71
N THR A 35 10.66 -7.80 -5.00
CA THR A 35 11.77 -8.57 -5.59
C THR A 35 13.00 -7.71 -5.88
N VAL A 36 12.87 -6.38 -5.78
CA VAL A 36 13.93 -5.43 -6.11
C VAL A 36 14.20 -4.53 -4.92
N HIS A 37 15.48 -4.35 -4.59
CA HIS A 37 15.94 -3.44 -3.55
C HIS A 37 15.63 -1.99 -3.93
N GLY A 38 15.05 -1.21 -3.02
CA GLY A 38 14.70 0.17 -3.32
C GLY A 38 13.82 0.84 -2.27
N LEU A 39 13.57 2.12 -2.49
CA LEU A 39 12.60 2.92 -1.73
C LEU A 39 11.23 2.81 -2.40
N TYR A 40 10.22 2.54 -1.58
CA TYR A 40 8.85 2.39 -2.02
C TYR A 40 7.94 3.23 -1.14
N THR A 41 7.30 4.21 -1.74
CA THR A 41 6.31 5.06 -1.07
C THR A 41 4.94 4.48 -1.31
N TYR A 42 4.28 4.04 -0.24
CA TYR A 42 2.93 3.50 -0.28
C TYR A 42 1.92 4.55 0.17
N GLN A 43 0.80 4.60 -0.52
CA GLN A 43 -0.34 5.41 -0.13
C GLN A 43 -1.62 4.58 -0.29
N VAL A 44 -2.49 4.63 0.70
CA VAL A 44 -3.74 3.87 0.68
C VAL A 44 -4.89 4.85 0.53
N CYS A 45 -5.67 4.75 -0.55
CA CYS A 45 -6.85 5.59 -0.75
C CYS A 45 -8.12 4.74 -0.75
N ASP A 46 -9.22 5.25 -0.20
CA ASP A 46 -10.50 4.54 -0.22
C ASP A 46 -11.04 4.50 -1.67
N ALA A 47 -11.47 3.34 -2.15
CA ALA A 47 -11.81 3.13 -3.55
C ALA A 47 -13.18 3.73 -3.96
N GLY A 48 -13.92 4.36 -3.05
CA GLY A 48 -15.14 5.10 -3.33
C GLY A 48 -15.03 6.61 -3.08
N THR A 49 -13.93 7.10 -2.51
CA THR A 49 -13.74 8.51 -2.19
C THR A 49 -12.36 9.01 -2.62
N MET A 50 -12.11 10.31 -2.47
CA MET A 50 -10.77 10.90 -2.61
C MET A 50 -10.03 10.97 -1.26
N ASN A 51 -10.48 10.25 -0.23
CA ASN A 51 -9.75 10.18 1.04
C ASN A 51 -8.57 9.21 0.91
N CYS A 52 -7.36 9.75 1.09
CA CYS A 52 -6.11 9.01 1.11
C CYS A 52 -5.47 9.06 2.50
N SER A 53 -4.84 7.96 2.89
CA SER A 53 -3.99 7.88 4.07
C SER A 53 -2.72 8.71 3.88
N ASN A 54 -1.96 8.85 4.96
CA ASN A 54 -0.59 9.32 4.88
C ASN A 54 0.26 8.43 3.95
N GLU A 55 1.25 9.04 3.32
CA GLU A 55 2.25 8.33 2.55
C GLU A 55 3.26 7.68 3.50
N VAL A 56 3.58 6.42 3.25
CA VAL A 56 4.53 5.63 4.03
C VAL A 56 5.66 5.20 3.12
N THR A 57 6.83 5.79 3.30
CA THR A 57 8.04 5.36 2.58
C THR A 57 8.71 4.24 3.34
N VAL A 58 8.79 3.08 2.70
CA VAL A 58 9.51 1.92 3.22
C VAL A 58 10.71 1.64 2.34
N ARG A 59 11.85 1.36 2.97
CA ARG A 59 13.04 0.91 2.25
C ARG A 59 13.09 -0.60 2.30
N PHE A 60 13.06 -1.22 1.13
CA PHE A 60 13.27 -2.64 1.00
C PHE A 60 14.72 -2.86 0.61
N ASP A 61 15.51 -3.25 1.59
CA ASP A 61 16.93 -3.55 1.39
C ASP A 61 17.16 -5.00 0.92
N GLY A 62 16.10 -5.71 0.49
CA GLY A 62 16.13 -7.10 0.04
C GLY A 62 16.87 -8.00 1.01
N GLY A 63 16.31 -8.11 2.22
CA GLY A 63 16.81 -9.02 3.23
C GLY A 63 16.82 -10.47 2.71
N PRO A 64 17.79 -11.28 3.19
CA PRO A 64 18.02 -12.66 2.73
C PRO A 64 16.82 -13.60 2.91
#